data_AF-A0A8J4WYQ4-F1
#
_entry.id   AF-A0A8J4WYQ4-F1
#
_cell.length_a   1.000
_cell.length_b   1.000
_cell.length_c   1.000
_cell.angle_alpha   90.00
_cell.angle_beta   90.00
_cell.angle_gamma   90.00
#
_symmetry.space_group_name_H-M   'P 1'
#
loop_
_entity.id
_entity.type
_entity.pdbx_description
1 polymer ?
#
loop_
_entity_poly.entity_id
_entity_poly.type
_entity_poly.pdbx_seq_one_letter_code
_entity_poly.pdbx_strand_id
1 'polypeptide(L)'
;KPTLVLTSNLNGAALTGSSVTLTCTLTPQSTGWMFYLYKDGQHYMTVPDTHTYTISPVSESHRGRYMCRAGRGNPEYYTQYSNELQLEVT
;
A
#
# COMPACT_ATOMS: atom_id res chain seq x y z
N LYS A 1 2.70 12.00 -15.82
CA LYS A 1 1.63 11.70 -14.85
C LYS A 1 2.25 10.92 -13.69
N PRO A 2 1.95 11.25 -12.42
CA PRO A 2 2.49 10.50 -11.29
C PRO A 2 2.16 9.01 -11.39
N THR A 3 3.15 8.17 -11.10
CA THR A 3 3.04 6.70 -11.12
C THR A 3 3.36 6.15 -9.74
N LEU A 4 2.69 5.07 -9.36
CA LEU A 4 2.86 4.41 -8.08
C LEU A 4 3.39 2.99 -8.24
N VAL A 5 4.30 2.61 -7.36
CA VAL A 5 4.83 1.25 -7.26
C VAL A 5 4.70 0.79 -5.81
N LEU A 6 4.01 -0.32 -5.61
CA LEU A 6 3.87 -0.96 -4.30
C LEU A 6 4.92 -2.04 -4.14
N THR A 7 5.71 -1.95 -3.08
CA THR A 7 6.75 -2.92 -2.71
C THR A 7 6.54 -3.42 -1.28
N SER A 8 7.18 -4.54 -0.93
CA SER A 8 7.19 -5.09 0.43
C SER A 8 8.64 -5.29 0.86
N ASN A 9 8.93 -5.06 2.14
CA ASN A 9 10.24 -5.39 2.72
C ASN A 9 10.52 -6.90 2.78
N LEU A 10 9.48 -7.74 2.70
CA LEU A 10 9.58 -9.21 2.75
C LEU A 10 9.29 -9.88 1.39
N ASN A 11 9.31 -9.12 0.29
CA ASN A 11 9.02 -9.62 -1.06
C ASN A 11 7.69 -10.39 -1.18
N GLY A 12 6.69 -10.05 -0.35
CA GLY A 12 5.36 -10.66 -0.41
C GLY A 12 5.21 -11.99 0.34
N ALA A 13 6.18 -12.43 1.14
CA ALA A 13 6.05 -13.61 1.99
C ALA A 13 6.31 -13.26 3.46
N ALA A 14 5.31 -13.40 4.32
CA ALA A 14 5.41 -13.11 5.75
C ALA A 14 5.10 -14.35 6.59
N LEU A 15 5.78 -14.48 7.73
CA LEU A 15 5.47 -15.51 8.73
C LEU A 15 4.42 -14.97 9.70
N THR A 16 3.55 -15.83 10.20
CA THR A 16 2.62 -15.48 11.27
C THR A 16 3.38 -14.94 12.49
N GLY A 17 2.92 -13.82 13.06
CA GLY A 17 3.59 -13.12 14.16
C GLY A 17 4.74 -12.19 13.75
N SER A 18 5.17 -12.22 12.47
CA SER A 18 6.16 -11.27 11.96
C SER A 18 5.57 -9.87 11.70
N SER A 19 6.42 -8.95 11.25
CA SER A 19 6.05 -7.60 10.82
C SER A 19 6.40 -7.41 9.35
N VAL A 20 5.44 -6.98 8.54
CA VAL A 20 5.65 -6.62 7.14
C VAL A 20 5.32 -5.14 6.93
N THR A 21 6.14 -4.48 6.13
CA THR A 21 5.95 -3.09 5.71
C THR A 21 5.79 -3.05 4.20
N LEU A 22 4.64 -2.53 3.76
CA LEU A 22 4.36 -2.24 2.35
C LEU A 22 4.67 -0.77 2.08
N THR A 23 5.37 -0.47 0.99
CA THR A 23 5.76 0.89 0.60
C THR A 23 5.19 1.24 -0.77
N CYS A 24 4.42 2.31 -0.84
CA CYS A 24 3.76 2.82 -2.03
C CYS A 24 4.51 4.03 -2.59
N THR A 25 5.51 3.81 -3.45
CA THR A 25 6.40 4.88 -3.93
C THR A 25 5.76 5.70 -5.06
N LEU A 26 5.70 7.02 -4.88
CA LEU A 26 5.24 7.99 -5.90
C LEU A 26 6.41 8.56 -6.71
N THR A 27 6.31 8.47 -8.04
CA THR A 27 7.30 9.05 -8.96
C THR A 27 6.63 10.02 -9.96
N PRO A 28 7.10 11.27 -10.08
CA PRO A 28 8.13 11.91 -9.24
C PRO A 28 7.63 12.16 -7.81
N GLN A 29 8.56 12.27 -6.87
CA GLN A 29 8.23 12.55 -5.47
C GLN A 29 7.58 13.93 -5.33
N SER A 30 6.52 13.99 -4.53
CA SER A 30 5.76 15.22 -4.25
C SER A 30 5.05 15.06 -2.91
N THR A 31 4.81 16.18 -2.22
CA THR A 31 4.06 16.24 -0.95
C THR A 31 2.58 16.55 -1.16
N GLY A 32 1.80 16.41 -0.08
CA GLY A 32 0.37 16.77 -0.05
C GLY A 32 -0.53 15.71 -0.66
N TRP A 33 -0.09 14.46 -0.65
CA TRP A 33 -0.85 13.32 -1.16
C TRP A 33 -1.36 12.47 0.00
N MET A 34 -2.62 12.07 -0.10
CA MET A 34 -3.20 11.02 0.74
C MET A 34 -2.99 9.68 0.04
N PHE A 35 -2.41 8.70 0.73
CA PHE A 35 -2.16 7.38 0.16
C PHE A 35 -3.18 6.37 0.68
N TYR A 36 -3.80 5.68 -0.26
CA TYR A 36 -4.86 4.71 -0.01
C TYR A 36 -4.35 3.31 -0.38
N LEU A 37 -4.37 2.40 0.58
CA LEU A 37 -4.08 0.98 0.40
C LEU A 37 -5.39 0.21 0.28
N TYR A 38 -5.44 -0.67 -0.69
CA TYR A 38 -6.54 -1.59 -0.93
C TYR A 38 -6.06 -3.02 -0.74
N LYS A 39 -6.92 -3.85 -0.16
CA LYS A 39 -6.73 -5.29 0.00
C LYS A 39 -7.92 -6.00 -0.62
N ASP A 40 -7.67 -6.91 -1.56
CA ASP A 40 -8.70 -7.72 -2.23
C ASP A 40 -9.83 -6.85 -2.85
N GLY A 41 -9.46 -5.68 -3.37
CA GLY A 41 -10.38 -4.71 -3.97
C GLY A 41 -11.12 -3.80 -3.00
N GLN A 42 -10.96 -4.00 -1.69
CA GLN A 42 -11.58 -3.17 -0.64
C GLN A 42 -10.58 -2.17 -0.07
N HIS A 43 -11.05 -0.99 0.32
CA HIS A 43 -10.22 -0.03 1.04
C HIS A 43 -9.77 -0.65 2.37
N TYR A 44 -8.46 -0.56 2.65
CA TYR A 44 -7.85 -1.19 3.82
C TYR A 44 -7.26 -0.16 4.78
N MET A 45 -6.51 0.81 4.27
CA MET A 45 -5.86 1.82 5.10
C MET A 45 -5.62 3.12 4.33
N THR A 46 -5.66 4.26 5.03
CA THR A 46 -5.25 5.56 4.51
C THR A 46 -4.15 6.14 5.38
N VAL A 47 -3.10 6.66 4.77
CA VAL A 47 -1.96 7.27 5.46
C VAL A 47 -1.58 8.61 4.81
N PRO A 48 -1.35 9.68 5.61
CA PRO A 48 -0.97 10.99 5.08
C PRO A 48 0.54 11.09 4.90
N ASP A 49 1.03 11.44 3.71
CA ASP A 49 2.44 11.68 3.34
C ASP A 49 3.44 10.52 3.64
N THR A 50 3.13 9.58 4.51
CA THR A 50 3.88 8.37 4.80
C THR A 50 3.45 7.32 3.83
N HIS A 51 4.29 7.05 2.84
CA HIS A 51 4.04 6.10 1.76
C HIS A 51 4.16 4.64 2.24
N THR A 52 3.95 4.36 3.53
CA THR A 52 4.32 3.10 4.18
C THR A 52 3.19 2.58 5.05
N TYR A 53 2.94 1.28 4.98
CA TYR A 53 1.90 0.56 5.71
C TYR A 53 2.53 -0.61 6.46
N THR A 54 2.49 -0.58 7.78
CA THR A 54 3.07 -1.63 8.62
C THR A 54 1.97 -2.52 9.17
N ILE A 55 2.07 -3.82 8.92
CA ILE A 55 1.18 -4.86 9.43
C ILE A 55 1.97 -5.68 10.46
N SER A 56 1.57 -5.59 11.71
CA SER A 56 2.19 -6.30 12.83
C SER A 56 1.20 -6.46 13.99
N PRO A 57 1.03 -7.67 14.56
CA PRO A 57 1.56 -8.93 14.07
C PRO A 57 0.82 -9.41 12.80
N VAL A 58 1.55 -10.05 11.89
CA VAL A 58 0.96 -10.71 10.72
C VAL A 58 0.14 -11.92 11.18
N SER A 59 -0.98 -12.14 10.52
CA SER A 59 -1.91 -13.26 10.72
C SER A 59 -2.52 -13.64 9.38
N GLU A 60 -3.14 -14.82 9.30
CA GLU A 60 -3.72 -15.34 8.07
C GLU A 60 -4.73 -14.39 7.40
N SER A 61 -5.45 -13.56 8.17
CA SER A 61 -6.38 -12.55 7.64
C SER A 61 -5.70 -11.45 6.82
N HIS A 62 -4.39 -11.28 6.99
CA HIS A 62 -3.59 -10.33 6.22
C HIS A 62 -3.16 -10.90 4.86
N ARG A 63 -3.31 -12.20 4.59
CA ARG A 63 -3.10 -12.75 3.24
C ARG A 63 -4.03 -12.05 2.26
N GLY A 64 -3.53 -11.66 1.09
CA GLY A 64 -4.37 -11.09 0.04
C GLY A 64 -3.59 -10.30 -1.01
N ARG A 65 -4.32 -9.68 -1.92
CA ARG A 65 -3.78 -8.86 -3.01
C ARG A 65 -3.88 -7.39 -2.66
N TYR A 66 -2.74 -6.71 -2.64
CA TYR A 66 -2.60 -5.33 -2.26
C TYR A 66 -2.32 -4.43 -3.45
N MET A 67 -2.94 -3.26 -3.46
CA MET A 67 -2.69 -2.18 -4.42
C MET A 67 -2.79 -0.85 -3.69
N CYS A 68 -2.04 0.15 -4.15
CA CYS A 68 -2.14 1.50 -3.60
C CYS A 68 -2.47 2.54 -4.68
N ARG A 69 -3.09 3.64 -4.24
CA ARG A 69 -3.29 4.86 -5.06
C ARG A 69 -3.08 6.10 -4.19
N ALA A 70 -2.89 7.26 -4.82
CA ALA A 70 -2.78 8.53 -4.12
C ALA A 70 -3.86 9.51 -4.57
N GLY A 71 -4.34 10.35 -3.65
CA GLY A 71 -5.32 11.41 -3.91
C GLY A 71 -4.87 12.77 -3.37
N ARG A 72 -5.28 13.85 -4.04
CA ARG A 72 -4.93 15.23 -3.67
C ARG A 72 -5.95 16.22 -4.25
N GLY A 73 -6.07 17.40 -3.65
CA GLY A 73 -6.88 18.52 -4.16
C GLY A 73 -8.29 18.58 -3.57
N ASN A 74 -9.05 19.62 -3.96
CA ASN A 74 -10.45 19.82 -3.58
C ASN A 74 -11.24 20.37 -4.81
N PRO A 75 -12.07 19.56 -5.50
CA PRO A 75 -12.37 18.15 -5.21
C PRO A 75 -11.15 17.24 -5.39
N GLU A 76 -11.11 16.15 -4.65
CA GLU A 76 -9.99 15.22 -4.68
C GLU A 76 -9.91 14.51 -6.05
N TYR A 77 -8.72 14.56 -6.67
CA TYR A 77 -8.41 13.76 -7.84
C TYR A 77 -7.37 12.72 -7.48
N TYR A 78 -7.38 11.61 -8.21
CA TYR A 78 -6.58 10.44 -7.86
C TYR A 78 -5.61 10.04 -8.97
N THR A 79 -4.52 9.41 -8.56
CA THR A 79 -3.66 8.65 -9.46
C THR A 79 -4.36 7.36 -9.93
N GLN A 80 -3.72 6.69 -10.90
CA GLN A 80 -4.00 5.28 -11.16
C GLN A 80 -3.51 4.42 -9.99
N TYR A 81 -4.01 3.18 -9.92
CA TYR A 81 -3.53 2.17 -9.00
C TYR A 81 -2.08 1.77 -9.35
N SER A 82 -1.34 1.32 -8.34
CA SER A 82 -0.02 0.71 -8.48
C SER A 82 -0.10 -0.67 -9.14
N ASN A 83 1.05 -1.33 -9.28
CA ASN A 83 1.10 -2.78 -9.42
C ASN A 83 0.39 -3.49 -8.26
N GLU A 84 -0.06 -4.70 -8.53
CA GLU A 84 -0.57 -5.62 -7.50
C GLU A 84 0.60 -6.29 -6.78
N LEU A 85 0.48 -6.44 -5.47
CA LEU A 85 1.40 -7.18 -4.61
C LEU A 85 0.61 -8.25 -3.85
N GLN A 86 0.92 -9.51 -4.10
CA GLN A 86 0.35 -10.63 -3.36
C GLN A 86 1.15 -10.83 -2.06
N LEU A 87 0.46 -10.77 -0.92
CA LEU A 87 1.03 -11.08 0.38
C LEU A 87 0.60 -12.49 0.78
N GLU A 88 1.55 -13.40 0.80
CA GLU A 88 1.42 -14.75 1.34
C GLU A 88 1.77 -14.75 2.83
N VAL A 89 0.97 -15.48 3.61
CA VAL A 89 1.23 -15.72 5.03
C VAL A 89 1.57 -17.20 5.22
N THR A 90 2.56 -17.50 6.05
CA THR A 90 3.01 -18.87 6.35
C THR A 90 3.20 -19.10 7.84
#